data_AF-A0ABD3NYR7-F1
#
_entry.id   AF-A0ABD3NYR7-F1
#
_cell.length_a   1.000
_cell.length_b   1.000
_cell.length_c   1.000
_cell.angle_alpha   90.00
_cell.angle_beta   90.00
_cell.angle_gamma   90.00
#
_symmetry.space_group_name_H-M   'P 1'
#
loop_
_entity.id
_entity.type
_entity.pdbx_description
1 polymer ?
#
loop_
_entity_poly.entity_id
_entity_poly.type
_entity_poly.pdbx_seq_one_letter_code
_entity_poly.pdbx_strand_id
1 'polypeptide(L)'
;MVMNIRPKTRSNFIPKSPRLHLILTLAAVAAASIAIYTKSSSTSKLDSTTPKSAQSMSTPTTISYQQVPSNRPDVLRFTAISTSTSKPISISSWMNLVSSQSKEGIRASMDLSSIISTCDYESILFETMGTSYEEANSTPFEFALVSQPALKRFAESSPDRLAFDEHFEKCLKEHKAKSADAKVPTVCYFDNLGGDARLVSPLPQPNIPQVSYSHIAAFVRNAPRHQIEEFWAVAAKQYLDVLKQHSGGRKRWFSTNGMGVAWLHLRLDSRPKYYSYSPFK
;
A
#
# COMPACT_ATOMS: atom_id res chain seq x y z
N MET A 1 42.84 -27.28 -43.63
CA MET A 1 44.02 -27.16 -42.75
C MET A 1 43.50 -27.00 -41.34
N VAL A 2 43.44 -28.11 -40.60
CA VAL A 2 42.86 -28.20 -39.26
C VAL A 2 43.91 -27.76 -38.26
N MET A 3 43.67 -26.66 -37.53
CA MET A 3 44.53 -26.22 -36.44
C MET A 3 43.86 -26.49 -35.09
N ASN A 4 44.46 -27.44 -34.40
CA ASN A 4 44.06 -28.01 -33.13
C ASN A 4 44.75 -27.20 -32.02
N ILE A 5 44.00 -26.52 -31.14
CA ILE A 5 44.55 -25.80 -29.99
C ILE A 5 44.03 -26.45 -28.71
N ARG A 6 44.94 -27.10 -27.98
CA ARG A 6 44.72 -27.63 -26.62
C ARG A 6 44.72 -26.50 -25.58
N PRO A 7 44.01 -26.67 -24.44
CA PRO A 7 43.74 -25.61 -23.48
C PRO A 7 44.85 -25.45 -22.43
N LYS A 8 45.09 -24.21 -22.00
CA LYS A 8 45.92 -23.87 -20.82
C LYS A 8 45.03 -23.80 -19.57
N THR A 9 45.34 -24.63 -18.59
CA THR A 9 44.82 -24.62 -17.22
C THR A 9 45.28 -23.36 -16.47
N ARG A 10 44.36 -22.68 -15.78
CA ARG A 10 44.68 -21.60 -14.82
C ARG A 10 44.25 -22.00 -13.41
N SER A 11 45.27 -22.09 -12.58
CA SER A 11 45.36 -22.11 -11.12
C SER A 11 44.26 -21.36 -10.35
N ASN A 12 43.68 -22.05 -9.37
CA ASN A 12 42.84 -21.53 -8.29
C ASN A 12 43.62 -20.57 -7.37
N PHE A 13 43.07 -19.38 -7.11
CA PHE A 13 43.55 -18.46 -6.10
C PHE A 13 42.39 -18.13 -5.14
N ILE A 14 42.53 -18.52 -3.88
CA ILE A 14 41.58 -18.26 -2.78
C ILE A 14 42.15 -17.13 -1.93
N PRO A 15 41.50 -15.95 -1.82
CA PRO A 15 41.88 -14.96 -0.82
C PRO A 15 41.12 -15.16 0.50
N LYS A 16 41.89 -15.14 1.59
CA LYS A 16 41.47 -15.29 2.99
C LYS A 16 40.73 -14.03 3.51
N SER A 17 39.76 -14.26 4.38
CA SER A 17 39.00 -13.24 5.11
C SER A 17 39.77 -12.63 6.29
N PRO A 18 39.58 -11.33 6.62
CA PRO A 18 40.05 -10.77 7.87
C PRO A 18 38.96 -10.80 8.96
N ARG A 19 39.34 -11.26 10.15
CA ARG A 19 38.54 -11.23 11.39
C ARG A 19 38.54 -9.80 11.96
N LEU A 20 37.36 -9.24 12.22
CA LEU A 20 37.19 -8.02 13.01
C LEU A 20 36.95 -8.39 14.48
N HIS A 21 37.77 -7.84 15.38
CA HIS A 21 37.51 -7.82 16.82
C HIS A 21 36.64 -6.61 17.16
N LEU A 22 35.51 -6.85 17.83
CA LEU A 22 34.65 -5.82 18.40
C LEU A 22 34.89 -5.77 19.92
N ILE A 23 35.41 -4.64 20.38
CA ILE A 23 35.58 -4.29 21.80
C ILE A 23 34.22 -3.77 22.31
N LEU A 24 33.64 -4.44 23.31
CA LEU A 24 32.48 -3.96 24.06
C LEU A 24 32.96 -3.17 25.28
N THR A 25 32.59 -1.90 25.38
CA THR A 25 32.64 -1.12 26.62
C THR A 25 31.21 -0.92 27.14
N LEU A 26 30.93 -1.49 28.31
CA LEU A 26 29.72 -1.24 29.10
C LEU A 26 29.82 0.12 29.80
N ALA A 27 28.71 0.87 29.81
CA ALA A 27 28.44 1.91 30.80
C ALA A 27 27.00 1.72 31.33
N ALA A 28 26.90 1.71 32.66
CA ALA A 28 25.71 1.50 33.46
C ALA A 28 24.79 2.74 33.51
N VAL A 29 23.54 2.58 33.96
CA VAL A 29 22.97 3.26 35.14
C VAL A 29 21.63 2.60 35.52
N ALA A 30 21.47 2.41 36.82
CA ALA A 30 20.35 1.79 37.53
C ALA A 30 19.17 2.74 37.78
N ALA A 31 17.98 2.17 38.01
CA ALA A 31 17.00 2.73 38.94
C ALA A 31 16.06 1.62 39.43
N ALA A 32 16.23 1.24 40.70
CA ALA A 32 15.25 0.54 41.51
C ALA A 32 14.41 1.58 42.26
N SER A 33 13.11 1.35 42.45
CA SER A 33 12.48 1.30 43.78
C SER A 33 10.96 1.10 43.69
N ILE A 34 10.52 0.08 44.39
CA ILE A 34 9.15 -0.23 44.78
C ILE A 34 8.77 0.68 45.95
N ALA A 35 7.56 1.23 45.96
CA ALA A 35 6.92 1.71 47.19
C ALA A 35 5.47 1.22 47.24
N ILE A 36 5.26 0.26 48.13
CA ILE A 36 3.97 -0.22 48.63
C ILE A 36 3.45 0.83 49.61
N TYR A 37 2.17 1.22 49.50
CA TYR A 37 1.48 1.89 50.59
C TYR A 37 0.15 1.19 50.87
N THR A 38 0.07 0.60 52.05
CA THR A 38 -1.15 0.03 52.63
C THR A 38 -1.76 1.00 53.63
N LYS A 39 -3.10 1.07 53.64
CA LYS A 39 -4.01 0.89 54.81
C LYS A 39 -5.07 2.00 55.01
N SER A 40 -6.32 1.54 54.81
CA SER A 40 -7.52 1.70 55.66
C SER A 40 -8.25 3.03 55.84
N SER A 41 -9.50 3.00 55.35
CA SER A 41 -10.78 3.38 56.00
C SER A 41 -10.95 4.79 56.59
N SER A 42 -11.80 5.56 55.92
CA SER A 42 -12.82 6.37 56.59
C SER A 42 -14.03 6.54 55.67
N THR A 43 -15.18 6.08 56.16
CA THR A 43 -16.52 6.27 55.59
C THR A 43 -16.93 7.74 55.56
N SER A 44 -17.36 8.24 54.40
CA SER A 44 -18.33 9.32 54.32
C SER A 44 -19.20 9.14 53.07
N LYS A 45 -20.49 8.89 53.30
CA LYS A 45 -21.55 9.05 52.30
C LYS A 45 -21.61 10.53 51.93
N LEU A 46 -21.52 10.84 50.65
CA LEU A 46 -22.09 12.06 50.09
C LEU A 46 -22.58 11.77 48.67
N ASP A 47 -23.87 12.00 48.47
CA ASP A 47 -24.49 12.12 47.16
C ASP A 47 -23.77 13.21 46.36
N SER A 48 -23.27 12.86 45.19
CA SER A 48 -23.06 13.84 44.12
C SER A 48 -23.05 13.14 42.77
N THR A 49 -24.19 13.26 42.09
CA THR A 49 -24.40 13.24 40.65
C THR A 49 -23.12 13.46 39.85
N THR A 50 -22.53 12.37 39.34
CA THR A 50 -21.48 12.45 38.33
C THR A 50 -22.15 12.66 36.97
N PRO A 51 -21.85 13.73 36.21
CA PRO A 51 -22.24 13.77 34.82
C PRO A 51 -21.40 12.72 34.10
N LYS A 52 -22.08 11.68 33.58
CA LYS A 52 -21.49 10.78 32.58
C LYS A 52 -20.91 11.67 31.50
N SER A 53 -19.58 11.69 31.40
CA SER A 53 -18.86 12.16 30.23
C SER A 53 -19.47 11.44 29.04
N ALA A 54 -20.31 12.16 28.29
CA ALA A 54 -20.73 11.76 26.98
C ALA A 54 -19.46 11.76 26.15
N GLN A 55 -18.83 10.59 26.01
CA GLN A 55 -17.99 10.32 24.86
C GLN A 55 -18.83 10.71 23.65
N SER A 56 -18.43 11.80 23.01
CA SER A 56 -18.92 12.20 21.70
C SER A 56 -18.75 10.96 20.82
N MET A 57 -19.84 10.23 20.60
CA MET A 57 -19.90 9.23 19.56
C MET A 57 -19.72 10.01 18.27
N SER A 58 -18.47 10.13 17.81
CA SER A 58 -18.17 10.70 16.51
C SER A 58 -19.00 9.90 15.52
N THR A 59 -19.92 10.58 14.84
CA THR A 59 -20.71 9.96 13.78
C THR A 59 -19.76 9.24 12.82
N PRO A 60 -20.05 7.99 12.40
CA PRO A 60 -19.17 7.26 11.50
C PRO A 60 -18.91 8.10 10.27
N THR A 61 -17.64 8.40 10.01
CA THR A 61 -17.26 9.25 8.88
C THR A 61 -17.50 8.46 7.61
N THR A 62 -18.60 8.78 6.90
CA THR A 62 -18.85 8.27 5.57
C THR A 62 -18.14 9.16 4.56
N ILE A 63 -17.57 8.55 3.51
CA ILE A 63 -16.80 9.23 2.47
C ILE A 63 -17.61 9.27 1.18
N SER A 64 -17.58 10.40 0.49
CA SER A 64 -17.99 10.53 -0.91
C SER A 64 -16.83 11.05 -1.74
N TYR A 65 -16.92 10.89 -3.07
CA TYR A 65 -15.91 11.39 -3.99
C TYR A 65 -16.54 12.42 -4.91
N GLN A 66 -15.92 13.59 -4.99
CA GLN A 66 -16.33 14.65 -5.90
C GLN A 66 -15.31 14.79 -7.02
N GLN A 67 -15.79 14.79 -8.26
CA GLN A 67 -14.95 15.11 -9.40
C GLN A 67 -14.57 16.60 -9.34
N VAL A 68 -13.29 16.89 -9.54
CA VAL A 68 -12.72 18.23 -9.56
C VAL A 68 -11.98 18.46 -10.89
N PRO A 69 -11.81 19.71 -11.35
CA PRO A 69 -11.15 19.98 -12.63
C PRO A 69 -9.73 19.39 -12.67
N SER A 70 -9.42 18.67 -13.74
CA SER A 70 -8.08 18.14 -14.03
C SER A 70 -7.29 19.03 -15.00
N ASN A 71 -7.98 19.91 -15.74
CA ASN A 71 -7.45 20.69 -16.85
C ASN A 71 -6.82 19.83 -17.97
N ARG A 72 -7.21 18.55 -18.05
CA ARG A 72 -6.77 17.59 -19.06
C ARG A 72 -7.93 16.69 -19.49
N PRO A 73 -8.21 16.56 -20.80
CA PRO A 73 -9.36 15.79 -21.29
C PRO A 73 -9.22 14.28 -21.07
N ASP A 74 -7.98 13.80 -20.93
CA ASP A 74 -7.64 12.40 -20.70
C ASP A 74 -7.51 12.04 -19.21
N VAL A 75 -7.87 12.96 -18.29
CA VAL A 75 -7.74 12.78 -16.85
C VAL A 75 -9.04 13.13 -16.14
N LEU A 76 -9.56 12.17 -15.36
CA LEU A 76 -10.58 12.43 -14.35
C LEU A 76 -9.91 12.57 -12.99
N ARG A 77 -10.16 13.68 -12.27
CA ARG A 77 -9.60 13.91 -10.93
C ARG A 77 -10.71 13.96 -9.89
N PHE A 78 -10.49 13.31 -8.76
CA PHE A 78 -11.46 13.22 -7.66
C PHE A 78 -10.82 13.59 -6.34
N THR A 79 -11.61 14.22 -5.46
CA THR A 79 -11.25 14.47 -4.06
C THR A 79 -12.20 13.70 -3.13
N ALA A 80 -11.67 13.08 -2.08
CA ALA A 80 -12.48 12.41 -1.07
C ALA A 80 -12.99 13.40 -0.02
N ILE A 81 -14.29 13.40 0.22
CA ILE A 81 -14.99 14.34 1.10
C ILE A 81 -15.68 13.56 2.21
N SER A 82 -15.56 14.04 3.44
CA SER A 82 -16.37 13.55 4.55
C SER A 82 -17.80 14.02 4.38
N THR A 83 -18.76 13.10 4.30
CA THR A 83 -20.18 13.45 4.13
C THR A 83 -20.77 14.16 5.35
N SER A 84 -20.17 13.97 6.53
CA SER A 84 -20.61 14.64 7.77
C SER A 84 -20.14 16.08 7.86
N THR A 85 -18.96 16.40 7.32
CA THR A 85 -18.37 17.74 7.43
C THR A 85 -18.36 18.53 6.13
N SER A 86 -18.63 17.86 5.00
CA SER A 86 -18.45 18.40 3.64
C SER A 86 -17.05 18.95 3.37
N LYS A 87 -16.04 18.47 4.11
CA LYS A 87 -14.63 18.86 3.95
C LYS A 87 -13.81 17.71 3.35
N PRO A 88 -12.74 18.04 2.60
CA PRO A 88 -11.80 17.02 2.14
C PRO A 88 -11.21 16.23 3.31
N ILE A 89 -11.08 14.92 3.16
CA ILE A 89 -10.36 14.09 4.13
C ILE A 89 -8.89 13.96 3.73
N SER A 90 -8.01 13.86 4.74
CA SER A 90 -6.57 13.75 4.47
C SER A 90 -6.20 12.38 3.92
N ILE A 91 -5.03 12.29 3.27
CA ILE A 91 -4.42 11.02 2.84
C ILE A 91 -4.31 10.05 4.01
N SER A 92 -3.76 10.49 5.15
CA SER A 92 -3.65 9.66 6.34
C SER A 92 -5.01 9.15 6.80
N SER A 93 -6.04 10.00 6.82
CA SER A 93 -7.39 9.59 7.23
C SER A 93 -7.97 8.53 6.29
N TRP A 94 -7.85 8.72 4.98
CA TRP A 94 -8.33 7.74 3.99
C TRP A 94 -7.60 6.40 4.12
N MET A 95 -6.26 6.42 4.19
CA MET A 95 -5.44 5.22 4.28
C MET A 95 -5.69 4.44 5.57
N ASN A 96 -5.80 5.13 6.73
CA ASN A 96 -6.14 4.47 7.99
C ASN A 96 -7.53 3.85 7.94
N LEU A 97 -8.52 4.56 7.39
CA LEU A 97 -9.89 4.07 7.26
C LEU A 97 -9.94 2.79 6.41
N VAL A 98 -9.34 2.81 5.22
CA VAL A 98 -9.33 1.67 4.29
C VAL A 98 -8.52 0.48 4.85
N SER A 99 -7.35 0.74 5.44
CA SER A 99 -6.52 -0.33 6.00
C SER A 99 -7.13 -1.03 7.22
N SER A 100 -8.05 -0.37 7.93
CA SER A 100 -8.74 -0.94 9.09
C SER A 100 -9.73 -2.07 8.73
N GLN A 101 -10.14 -2.15 7.47
CA GLN A 101 -11.24 -3.02 7.00
C GLN A 101 -12.55 -2.83 7.81
N SER A 102 -12.76 -1.65 8.41
CA SER A 102 -14.07 -1.30 8.96
C SER A 102 -15.11 -1.26 7.84
N LYS A 103 -16.39 -1.30 8.21
CA LYS A 103 -17.50 -1.16 7.24
C LYS A 103 -17.35 0.12 6.39
N GLU A 104 -16.94 1.22 7.01
CA GLU A 104 -16.70 2.51 6.37
C GLU A 104 -15.45 2.47 5.47
N GLY A 105 -14.38 1.80 5.89
CA GLY A 105 -13.19 1.59 5.07
C GLY A 105 -13.45 0.78 3.82
N ILE A 106 -14.15 -0.36 3.96
CA ILE A 106 -14.60 -1.19 2.84
C ILE A 106 -15.47 -0.36 1.90
N ARG A 107 -16.43 0.39 2.43
CA ARG A 107 -17.29 1.25 1.62
C ARG A 107 -16.47 2.30 0.86
N ALA A 108 -15.56 3.00 1.52
CA ALA A 108 -14.72 4.02 0.89
C ALA A 108 -13.91 3.44 -0.29
N SER A 109 -13.23 2.30 -0.11
CA SER A 109 -12.46 1.68 -1.19
C SER A 109 -13.35 1.12 -2.31
N MET A 110 -14.53 0.62 -1.99
CA MET A 110 -15.46 0.07 -2.98
C MET A 110 -16.18 1.16 -3.78
N ASP A 111 -16.49 2.30 -3.16
CA ASP A 111 -17.05 3.47 -3.86
C ASP A 111 -16.00 4.05 -4.83
N LEU A 112 -14.71 4.08 -4.44
CA LEU A 112 -13.61 4.42 -5.38
C LEU A 112 -13.51 3.40 -6.52
N SER A 113 -13.58 2.10 -6.20
CA SER A 113 -13.55 1.03 -7.22
C SER A 113 -14.74 1.13 -8.18
N SER A 114 -15.91 1.56 -7.70
CA SER A 114 -17.08 1.80 -8.52
C SER A 114 -16.82 2.90 -9.55
N ILE A 115 -16.18 4.01 -9.15
CA ILE A 115 -15.77 5.09 -10.07
C ILE A 115 -14.84 4.55 -11.16
N ILE A 116 -13.84 3.75 -10.78
CA ILE A 116 -12.91 3.13 -11.75
C ILE A 116 -13.67 2.20 -12.70
N SER A 117 -14.54 1.33 -12.17
CA SER A 117 -15.24 0.33 -12.97
C SER A 117 -16.24 0.92 -13.96
N THR A 118 -16.86 2.05 -13.60
CA THR A 118 -17.94 2.70 -14.37
C THR A 118 -17.46 3.80 -15.30
N CYS A 119 -16.22 4.28 -15.17
CA CYS A 119 -15.67 5.25 -16.12
C CYS A 119 -15.40 4.60 -17.49
N ASP A 120 -15.53 5.40 -18.55
CA ASP A 120 -15.47 4.95 -19.95
C ASP A 120 -14.05 4.65 -20.46
N TYR A 121 -13.02 4.83 -19.63
CA TYR A 121 -11.64 4.53 -20.03
C TYR A 121 -11.41 3.02 -20.10
N GLU A 122 -10.96 2.56 -21.26
CA GLU A 122 -10.68 1.13 -21.49
C GLU A 122 -9.61 0.59 -20.51
N SER A 123 -8.56 1.38 -20.29
CA SER A 123 -7.49 1.11 -19.34
C SER A 123 -6.99 2.42 -18.71
N ILE A 124 -6.53 2.32 -17.46
CA ILE A 124 -6.38 3.47 -16.56
C ILE A 124 -5.05 3.39 -15.82
N LEU A 125 -4.37 4.53 -15.71
CA LEU A 125 -3.37 4.77 -14.67
C LEU A 125 -4.07 5.43 -13.49
N PHE A 126 -3.92 4.83 -12.31
CA PHE A 126 -4.37 5.40 -11.05
C PHE A 126 -3.20 6.14 -10.43
N GLU A 127 -3.37 7.39 -10.03
CA GLU A 127 -2.31 8.22 -9.47
C GLU A 127 -2.84 9.04 -8.28
N THR A 128 -2.10 9.14 -7.18
CA THR A 128 -2.39 10.09 -6.08
C THR A 128 -1.27 11.11 -5.93
N MET A 129 -1.53 12.24 -5.29
CA MET A 129 -0.47 13.20 -4.96
C MET A 129 0.66 12.56 -4.16
N GLY A 130 1.90 12.95 -4.46
CA GLY A 130 3.06 12.61 -3.65
C GLY A 130 3.04 13.33 -2.30
N THR A 131 3.25 12.60 -1.20
CA THR A 131 3.23 13.16 0.16
C THR A 131 4.34 12.57 1.03
N SER A 132 4.78 13.31 2.05
CA SER A 132 5.62 12.77 3.13
C SER A 132 4.78 12.29 4.32
N TYR A 133 5.42 11.61 5.28
CA TYR A 133 4.76 11.22 6.52
C TYR A 133 4.17 12.42 7.28
N GLU A 134 4.87 13.54 7.28
CA GLU A 134 4.49 14.77 7.98
C GLU A 134 3.33 15.49 7.29
N GLU A 135 3.31 15.51 5.95
CA GLU A 135 2.30 16.19 5.15
C GLU A 135 0.97 15.41 5.10
N ALA A 136 1.02 14.08 5.16
CA ALA A 136 -0.11 13.17 4.89
C ALA A 136 -1.37 13.42 5.75
N ASN A 137 -1.22 13.96 6.96
CA ASN A 137 -2.36 14.32 7.84
C ASN A 137 -3.11 15.58 7.41
N SER A 138 -2.51 16.39 6.55
CA SER A 138 -3.05 17.68 6.11
C SER A 138 -3.31 17.73 4.59
N THR A 139 -2.58 16.93 3.80
CA THR A 139 -2.81 16.79 2.37
C THR A 139 -4.13 16.06 2.11
N PRO A 140 -5.07 16.64 1.34
CA PRO A 140 -6.30 15.95 0.93
C PRO A 140 -6.01 14.67 0.14
N PHE A 141 -6.82 13.63 0.38
CA PHE A 141 -6.81 12.45 -0.47
C PHE A 141 -7.50 12.77 -1.80
N GLU A 142 -6.68 12.88 -2.84
CA GLU A 142 -7.13 12.98 -4.23
C GLU A 142 -6.52 11.86 -5.06
N PHE A 143 -7.26 11.46 -6.09
CA PHE A 143 -6.76 10.55 -7.10
C PHE A 143 -7.13 11.01 -8.51
N ALA A 144 -6.29 10.62 -9.46
CA ALA A 144 -6.46 10.84 -10.87
C ALA A 144 -6.59 9.49 -11.58
N LEU A 145 -7.55 9.40 -12.48
CA LEU A 145 -7.69 8.32 -13.45
C LEU A 145 -7.25 8.87 -14.79
N VAL A 146 -6.11 8.40 -15.28
CA VAL A 146 -5.56 8.82 -16.58
C VAL A 146 -5.88 7.75 -17.62
N SER A 147 -6.53 8.14 -18.70
CA SER A 147 -6.79 7.26 -19.84
C SER A 147 -5.48 6.79 -20.46
N GLN A 148 -5.30 5.49 -20.62
CA GLN A 148 -4.10 4.94 -21.25
C GLN A 148 -4.41 3.77 -22.20
N PRO A 149 -5.08 3.99 -23.35
CA PRO A 149 -5.54 2.91 -24.24
C PRO A 149 -4.43 1.95 -24.73
N ALA A 150 -3.18 2.43 -24.82
CA ALA A 150 -2.04 1.60 -25.16
C ALA A 150 -1.77 0.49 -24.11
N LEU A 151 -2.07 0.74 -22.83
CA LEU A 151 -1.91 -0.24 -21.75
C LEU A 151 -2.82 -1.43 -21.95
N LYS A 152 -4.08 -1.22 -22.36
CA LYS A 152 -4.99 -2.33 -22.70
C LYS A 152 -4.38 -3.24 -23.76
N ARG A 153 -3.94 -2.66 -24.88
CA ARG A 153 -3.37 -3.42 -26.00
C ARG A 153 -2.14 -4.22 -25.57
N PHE A 154 -1.25 -3.61 -24.81
CA PHE A 154 -0.06 -4.27 -24.30
C PHE A 154 -0.42 -5.36 -23.28
N ALA A 155 -1.08 -5.00 -22.19
CA ALA A 155 -1.20 -5.85 -21.02
C ALA A 155 -2.24 -6.97 -21.18
N GLU A 156 -3.36 -6.73 -21.86
CA GLU A 156 -4.38 -7.77 -22.05
C GLU A 156 -4.01 -8.78 -23.15
N SER A 157 -3.10 -8.42 -24.07
CA SER A 157 -2.65 -9.36 -25.11
C SER A 157 -1.78 -10.49 -24.57
N SER A 158 -1.04 -10.22 -23.50
CA SER A 158 -0.14 -11.18 -22.87
C SER A 158 0.07 -10.81 -21.39
N PRO A 159 -0.91 -11.09 -20.51
CA PRO A 159 -0.76 -10.86 -19.07
C PRO A 159 0.46 -11.62 -18.53
N ASP A 160 1.36 -10.93 -17.84
CA ASP A 160 2.65 -11.47 -17.40
C ASP A 160 2.63 -11.79 -15.91
N ARG A 161 1.93 -12.87 -15.56
CA ARG A 161 1.91 -13.41 -14.20
C ARG A 161 3.32 -13.84 -13.75
N LEU A 162 4.10 -14.41 -14.67
CA LEU A 162 5.38 -15.06 -14.37
C LEU A 162 6.40 -14.06 -13.82
N ALA A 163 6.31 -12.78 -14.22
CA ALA A 163 7.13 -11.71 -13.69
C ALA A 163 7.08 -11.58 -12.15
N PHE A 164 6.00 -12.05 -11.50
CA PHE A 164 5.83 -11.98 -10.05
C PHE A 164 5.69 -13.34 -9.35
N ASP A 165 5.84 -14.46 -10.06
CA ASP A 165 5.58 -15.79 -9.48
C ASP A 165 6.45 -16.10 -8.26
N GLU A 166 7.76 -15.81 -8.31
CA GLU A 166 8.66 -16.00 -7.15
C GLU A 166 8.23 -15.17 -5.93
N HIS A 167 7.73 -13.96 -6.16
CA HIS A 167 7.23 -13.09 -5.10
C HIS A 167 5.92 -13.62 -4.50
N PHE A 168 5.03 -14.15 -5.34
CA PHE A 168 3.78 -14.77 -4.92
C PHE A 168 4.01 -16.02 -4.09
N GLU A 169 4.91 -16.91 -4.53
CA GLU A 169 5.29 -18.11 -3.79
C GLU A 169 5.86 -17.77 -2.41
N LYS A 170 6.79 -16.79 -2.36
CA LYS A 170 7.38 -16.32 -1.11
C LYS A 170 6.31 -15.77 -0.16
N CYS A 171 5.44 -14.89 -0.66
CA CYS A 171 4.35 -14.30 0.12
C CYS A 171 3.42 -15.36 0.71
N LEU A 172 3.00 -16.36 -0.08
CA LEU A 172 2.15 -17.46 0.36
C LEU A 172 2.85 -18.34 1.41
N LYS A 173 4.14 -18.62 1.23
CA LYS A 173 4.94 -19.40 2.19
C LYS A 173 5.09 -18.68 3.52
N GLU A 174 5.41 -17.39 3.49
CA GLU A 174 5.53 -16.55 4.70
C GLU A 174 4.20 -16.42 5.45
N HIS A 175 3.08 -16.35 4.73
CA HIS A 175 1.76 -16.30 5.35
C HIS A 175 1.41 -17.60 6.07
N LYS A 176 1.63 -18.75 5.41
CA LYS A 176 1.41 -20.08 6.01
C LYS A 176 2.29 -20.32 7.26
N ALA A 177 3.51 -19.79 7.25
CA ALA A 177 4.43 -19.92 8.39
C ALA A 177 3.98 -19.12 9.63
N LYS A 178 3.19 -18.05 9.46
CA LYS A 178 2.70 -17.22 10.57
C LYS A 178 1.51 -17.83 11.30
N SER A 179 0.64 -18.56 10.61
CA SER A 179 -0.48 -19.29 11.20
C SER A 179 -1.04 -20.30 10.22
N ALA A 180 -1.22 -21.54 10.69
CA ALA A 180 -1.82 -22.63 9.91
C ALA A 180 -3.31 -22.40 9.62
N ASP A 181 -4.00 -21.64 10.48
CA ASP A 181 -5.44 -21.35 10.36
C ASP A 181 -5.72 -20.00 9.69
N ALA A 182 -4.69 -19.26 9.28
CA ALA A 182 -4.88 -17.97 8.66
C ALA A 182 -5.44 -18.13 7.24
N LYS A 183 -6.48 -17.35 6.94
CA LYS A 183 -7.07 -17.22 5.61
C LYS A 183 -5.96 -16.98 4.57
N VAL A 184 -5.94 -17.77 3.50
CA VAL A 184 -4.97 -17.61 2.41
C VAL A 184 -5.12 -16.19 1.84
N PRO A 185 -4.03 -15.41 1.72
CA PRO A 185 -4.11 -14.06 1.18
C PRO A 185 -4.47 -14.13 -0.31
N THR A 186 -5.19 -13.12 -0.80
CA THR A 186 -5.48 -12.96 -2.22
C THR A 186 -4.68 -11.80 -2.85
N VAL A 187 -3.89 -11.11 -2.03
CA VAL A 187 -3.03 -9.99 -2.44
C VAL A 187 -1.68 -10.08 -1.73
N CYS A 188 -0.61 -9.80 -2.46
CA CYS A 188 0.75 -9.78 -1.93
C CYS A 188 1.40 -8.41 -2.11
N TYR A 189 2.42 -8.16 -1.31
CA TYR A 189 3.30 -7.01 -1.48
C TYR A 189 4.76 -7.43 -1.37
N PHE A 190 5.63 -6.72 -2.06
CA PHE A 190 7.06 -6.98 -2.13
C PHE A 190 7.79 -5.73 -2.63
N ASP A 191 9.07 -5.59 -2.32
CA ASP A 191 9.88 -4.51 -2.89
C ASP A 191 10.35 -4.90 -4.30
N ASN A 192 10.49 -3.92 -5.20
CA ASN A 192 10.99 -4.16 -6.54
C ASN A 192 12.50 -4.49 -6.53
N LEU A 193 13.02 -4.98 -7.66
CA LEU A 193 14.45 -5.37 -7.80
C LEU A 193 15.42 -4.24 -7.43
N GLY A 194 15.07 -2.98 -7.71
CA GLY A 194 15.89 -1.81 -7.39
C GLY A 194 15.79 -1.36 -5.93
N GLY A 195 14.88 -1.91 -5.13
CA GLY A 195 14.62 -1.52 -3.74
C GLY A 195 14.09 -0.09 -3.58
N ASP A 196 13.67 0.56 -4.66
CA ASP A 196 13.24 1.96 -4.68
C ASP A 196 11.72 2.13 -4.74
N ALA A 197 10.99 1.02 -4.82
CA ALA A 197 9.54 0.96 -4.79
C ALA A 197 9.01 -0.27 -4.02
N ARG A 198 7.94 -0.07 -3.26
CA ARG A 198 7.11 -1.19 -2.77
C ARG A 198 5.95 -1.42 -3.73
N LEU A 199 5.75 -2.68 -4.11
CA LEU A 199 4.69 -3.11 -5.02
C LEU A 199 3.60 -3.85 -4.24
N VAL A 200 2.35 -3.63 -4.62
CA VAL A 200 1.17 -4.36 -4.13
C VAL A 200 0.44 -4.93 -5.34
N SER A 201 0.26 -6.25 -5.36
CA SER A 201 -0.24 -6.97 -6.54
C SER A 201 -1.24 -8.05 -6.12
N PRO A 202 -2.38 -8.18 -6.82
CA PRO A 202 -3.29 -9.30 -6.61
C PRO A 202 -2.66 -10.61 -7.05
N LEU A 203 -3.00 -11.68 -6.33
CA LEU A 203 -2.69 -13.06 -6.71
C LEU A 203 -3.71 -13.56 -7.75
N PRO A 204 -3.31 -14.37 -8.73
CA PRO A 204 -4.27 -15.03 -9.62
C PRO A 204 -5.25 -15.88 -8.79
N GLN A 205 -6.55 -15.74 -9.04
CA GLN A 205 -7.59 -16.56 -8.41
C GLN A 205 -8.07 -17.67 -9.37
N PRO A 206 -8.45 -18.85 -8.85
CA PRO A 206 -9.07 -19.89 -9.65
C PRO A 206 -10.30 -19.36 -10.40
N ASN A 207 -10.45 -19.78 -11.66
CA ASN A 207 -11.58 -19.43 -12.52
C ASN A 207 -11.72 -17.94 -12.87
N ILE A 208 -10.71 -17.11 -12.59
CA ILE A 208 -10.64 -15.73 -13.05
C ILE A 208 -9.65 -15.65 -14.22
N PRO A 209 -10.05 -15.15 -15.40
CA PRO A 209 -9.15 -14.97 -16.52
C PRO A 209 -7.95 -14.11 -16.18
N GLN A 210 -6.75 -14.47 -16.67
CA GLN A 210 -5.54 -13.68 -16.38
C GLN A 210 -5.63 -12.23 -16.85
N VAL A 211 -6.38 -11.98 -17.93
CA VAL A 211 -6.64 -10.63 -18.45
C VAL A 211 -7.28 -9.70 -17.41
N SER A 212 -8.02 -10.24 -16.44
CA SER A 212 -8.59 -9.49 -15.32
C SER A 212 -7.50 -8.88 -14.41
N TYR A 213 -6.28 -9.39 -14.45
CA TYR A 213 -5.17 -8.88 -13.64
C TYR A 213 -4.23 -7.97 -14.42
N SER A 214 -4.53 -7.63 -15.69
CA SER A 214 -3.61 -6.86 -16.54
C SER A 214 -3.35 -5.44 -16.03
N HIS A 215 -4.39 -4.78 -15.52
CA HIS A 215 -4.34 -3.41 -14.99
C HIS A 215 -5.55 -3.13 -14.08
N ILE A 216 -5.54 -1.99 -13.40
CA ILE A 216 -6.52 -1.69 -12.33
C ILE A 216 -7.97 -1.68 -12.82
N ALA A 217 -8.22 -1.14 -14.02
CA ALA A 217 -9.57 -1.12 -14.60
C ALA A 217 -10.11 -2.53 -14.88
N ALA A 218 -9.31 -3.42 -15.49
CA ALA A 218 -9.69 -4.81 -15.73
C ALA A 218 -9.92 -5.56 -14.41
N PHE A 219 -9.10 -5.27 -13.40
CA PHE A 219 -9.19 -5.89 -12.09
C PHE A 219 -10.46 -5.52 -11.36
N VAL A 220 -10.77 -4.23 -11.18
CA VAL A 220 -11.98 -3.84 -10.44
C VAL A 220 -13.28 -4.22 -11.15
N ARG A 221 -13.25 -4.39 -12.48
CA ARG A 221 -14.42 -4.81 -13.28
C ARG A 221 -14.69 -6.32 -13.19
N ASN A 222 -13.67 -7.14 -12.98
CA ASN A 222 -13.78 -8.60 -13.17
C ASN A 222 -13.33 -9.45 -11.97
N ALA A 223 -12.55 -8.90 -11.04
CA ALA A 223 -12.05 -9.67 -9.90
C ALA A 223 -13.13 -9.89 -8.83
N PRO A 224 -13.03 -10.97 -8.02
CA PRO A 224 -13.91 -11.18 -6.90
C PRO A 224 -13.89 -9.99 -5.93
N ARG A 225 -15.06 -9.57 -5.46
CA ARG A 225 -15.22 -8.41 -4.56
C ARG A 225 -14.26 -8.45 -3.36
N HIS A 226 -14.15 -9.59 -2.69
CA HIS A 226 -13.28 -9.73 -1.51
C HIS A 226 -11.79 -9.50 -1.82
N GLN A 227 -11.36 -9.80 -3.05
CA GLN A 227 -9.99 -9.56 -3.49
C GLN A 227 -9.75 -8.07 -3.77
N ILE A 228 -10.74 -7.35 -4.30
CA ILE A 228 -10.67 -5.90 -4.49
C ILE A 228 -10.60 -5.18 -3.13
N GLU A 229 -11.42 -5.61 -2.16
CA GLU A 229 -11.38 -5.10 -0.78
C GLU A 229 -10.00 -5.35 -0.14
N GLU A 230 -9.47 -6.57 -0.25
CA GLU A 230 -8.14 -6.91 0.26
C GLU A 230 -7.03 -6.11 -0.44
N PHE A 231 -7.14 -5.87 -1.75
CA PHE A 231 -6.16 -5.11 -2.53
C PHE A 231 -6.00 -3.70 -2.00
N TRP A 232 -7.12 -2.99 -1.80
CA TRP A 232 -7.08 -1.65 -1.25
C TRP A 232 -6.62 -1.61 0.20
N ALA A 233 -7.07 -2.56 1.03
CA ALA A 233 -6.65 -2.63 2.43
C ALA A 233 -5.13 -2.87 2.57
N VAL A 234 -4.58 -3.81 1.81
CA VAL A 234 -3.13 -4.08 1.77
C VAL A 234 -2.38 -2.88 1.21
N ALA A 235 -2.87 -2.26 0.13
CA ALA A 235 -2.26 -1.09 -0.47
C ALA A 235 -2.19 0.10 0.51
N ALA A 236 -3.30 0.40 1.18
CA ALA A 236 -3.37 1.46 2.18
C ALA A 236 -2.46 1.17 3.40
N LYS A 237 -2.42 -0.08 3.86
CA LYS A 237 -1.50 -0.49 4.91
C LYS A 237 -0.04 -0.30 4.51
N GLN A 238 0.34 -0.75 3.32
CA GLN A 238 1.71 -0.61 2.82
C GLN A 238 2.08 0.85 2.61
N TYR A 239 1.13 1.70 2.18
CA TYR A 239 1.33 3.14 2.06
C TYR A 239 1.75 3.75 3.41
N LEU A 240 0.98 3.48 4.46
CA LEU A 240 1.26 3.98 5.82
C LEU A 240 2.60 3.45 6.36
N ASP A 241 2.85 2.16 6.18
CA ASP A 241 4.10 1.52 6.63
C ASP A 241 5.32 2.15 5.95
N VAL A 242 5.27 2.38 4.62
CA VAL A 242 6.35 2.99 3.85
C VAL A 242 6.57 4.46 4.22
N LEU A 243 5.50 5.25 4.40
CA LEU A 243 5.63 6.63 4.86
C LEU A 243 6.32 6.70 6.22
N LYS A 244 5.87 5.88 7.18
CA LYS A 244 6.43 5.85 8.53
C LYS A 244 7.90 5.44 8.55
N GLN A 245 8.28 4.44 7.74
CA GLN A 245 9.68 4.01 7.58
C GLN A 245 10.58 5.10 6.99
N HIS A 246 10.00 6.05 6.25
CA HIS A 246 10.73 7.08 5.54
C HIS A 246 10.33 8.50 5.95
N SER A 247 10.09 8.70 7.25
CA SER A 247 9.93 10.04 7.83
C SER A 247 11.13 10.95 7.55
N GLY A 248 10.95 12.24 7.84
CA GLY A 248 11.93 13.29 7.56
C GLY A 248 11.69 13.99 6.21
N GLY A 249 10.43 14.21 5.83
CA GLY A 249 10.07 15.00 4.64
C GLY A 249 10.25 14.29 3.30
N ARG A 250 10.58 12.99 3.29
CA ARG A 250 10.76 12.22 2.05
C ARG A 250 9.41 11.81 1.48
N LYS A 251 9.04 12.42 0.36
CA LYS A 251 7.78 12.11 -0.34
C LYS A 251 7.78 10.70 -0.93
N ARG A 252 6.57 10.15 -1.02
CA ARG A 252 6.26 8.89 -1.69
C ARG A 252 5.10 9.07 -2.64
N TRP A 253 5.17 8.35 -3.75
CA TRP A 253 4.19 8.43 -4.83
C TRP A 253 3.49 7.08 -4.99
N PHE A 254 2.17 7.12 -5.12
CA PHE A 254 1.29 5.97 -5.12
C PHE A 254 0.48 5.90 -6.40
N SER A 255 0.81 4.93 -7.25
CA SER A 255 0.27 4.87 -8.60
C SER A 255 0.26 3.48 -9.21
N THR A 256 -0.49 3.29 -10.29
CA THR A 256 -0.33 2.18 -11.24
C THR A 256 0.26 2.70 -12.56
N ASN A 257 1.02 1.86 -13.26
CA ASN A 257 1.49 2.18 -14.62
C ASN A 257 1.34 1.00 -15.58
N GLY A 258 1.90 -0.17 -15.26
CA GLY A 258 1.68 -1.42 -15.99
C GLY A 258 2.36 -1.52 -17.37
N MET A 259 3.02 -0.48 -17.87
CA MET A 259 3.64 -0.49 -19.22
C MET A 259 4.96 -1.27 -19.32
N GLY A 260 5.51 -1.76 -18.20
CA GLY A 260 6.73 -2.57 -18.17
C GLY A 260 6.51 -4.03 -17.77
N VAL A 261 5.43 -4.31 -17.02
CA VAL A 261 5.03 -5.65 -16.58
C VAL A 261 3.52 -5.71 -16.68
N ALA A 262 3.01 -6.63 -17.51
CA ALA A 262 1.60 -6.80 -17.84
C ALA A 262 0.82 -7.54 -16.73
N TRP A 263 1.01 -7.13 -15.48
CA TRP A 263 0.27 -7.62 -14.32
C TRP A 263 0.07 -6.46 -13.36
N LEU A 264 -1.12 -6.32 -12.78
CA LEU A 264 -1.49 -5.21 -11.93
C LEU A 264 -0.54 -5.15 -10.75
N HIS A 265 0.19 -4.05 -10.64
CA HIS A 265 0.95 -3.71 -9.46
C HIS A 265 0.76 -2.23 -9.19
N LEU A 266 0.20 -1.95 -8.03
CA LEU A 266 0.24 -0.63 -7.48
C LEU A 266 1.63 -0.41 -6.86
N ARG A 267 2.14 0.80 -6.99
CA ARG A 267 3.53 1.14 -6.68
C ARG A 267 3.60 2.25 -5.66
N LEU A 268 4.49 2.11 -4.69
CA LEU A 268 4.91 3.12 -3.72
C LEU A 268 6.36 3.50 -4.02
N ASP A 269 6.57 4.40 -4.96
CA ASP A 269 7.89 4.78 -5.44
C ASP A 269 8.52 5.92 -4.61
N SER A 270 9.84 5.96 -4.55
CA SER A 270 10.65 7.06 -4.00
C SER A 270 10.70 8.32 -4.90
N ARG A 271 10.21 8.23 -6.13
CA ARG A 271 10.18 9.31 -7.14
C ARG A 271 8.99 9.09 -8.09
N PRO A 272 8.40 10.14 -8.68
CA PRO A 272 7.24 10.03 -9.58
C PRO A 272 7.62 9.61 -11.01
N LYS A 273 8.48 8.59 -11.17
CA LYS A 273 9.04 8.16 -12.46
C LYS A 273 7.96 7.78 -13.48
N TYR A 274 6.83 7.26 -13.00
CA TYR A 274 5.79 6.63 -13.80
C TYR A 274 4.50 7.46 -13.90
N TYR A 275 4.51 8.69 -13.38
CA TYR A 275 3.34 9.56 -13.37
C TYR A 275 3.13 10.23 -14.73
N SER A 276 1.90 10.15 -15.22
CA SER A 276 1.41 10.90 -16.37
C SER A 276 0.83 12.26 -15.96
N TYR A 277 0.17 12.36 -14.81
CA TYR A 277 -0.47 13.60 -14.37
C TYR A 277 0.49 14.50 -13.58
N SER A 278 1.09 15.47 -14.29
CA SER A 278 2.10 16.38 -13.73
C SER A 278 1.72 17.09 -12.42
N PRO A 279 0.45 17.52 -12.19
CA PRO A 279 0.08 18.14 -10.92
C PRO A 279 0.24 17.25 -9.68
N PHE A 280 0.40 15.93 -9.84
CA PHE A 280 0.63 15.00 -8.73
C PHE A 280 2.10 14.60 -8.54
N LYS A 281 3.01 15.15 -9.35
CA LYS A 281 4.46 14.90 -9.24
C LYS A 281 5.10 15.69 -8.11
#